data_AF-W7VY42-F1
#
_entry.id   AF-W7VY42-F1
#
_cell.length_a   1.000
_cell.length_b   1.000
_cell.length_c   1.000
_cell.angle_alpha   90.00
_cell.angle_beta   90.00
_cell.angle_gamma   90.00
#
_symmetry.space_group_name_H-M   'P 1'
#
loop_
_entity.id
_entity.type
_entity.pdbx_description
1 polymer ?
#
loop_
_entity_poly.entity_id
_entity_poly.type
_entity_poly.pdbx_seq_one_letter_code
_entity_poly.pdbx_strand_id
1 'polypeptide(L)'
;MAGLTTRAYDALWDYHWPGNVRELENMVERAVILADDDGKIDVQHLFSGGEQLKLRSLSVGAHGELVPRAGEASDQCKRLADDLLARLPSFEQIESLLFERAMERSDGNISAAARLLRLRRGQVEYRLKKRES
;
A
#
# COMPACT_ATOMS: atom_id res chain seq x y z
N MET A 1 -13.35 -27.61 -20.79
CA MET A 1 -13.57 -26.42 -19.93
C MET A 1 -12.55 -26.49 -18.81
N ALA A 2 -11.55 -25.61 -18.84
CA ALA A 2 -10.52 -25.56 -17.81
C ALA A 2 -11.15 -25.25 -16.44
N GLY A 3 -11.09 -26.19 -15.51
CA GLY A 3 -11.57 -26.00 -14.15
C GLY A 3 -10.54 -25.24 -13.30
N LEU A 4 -10.98 -24.59 -12.24
CA LEU A 4 -10.08 -24.03 -11.23
C LEU A 4 -9.55 -25.14 -10.32
N THR A 5 -8.29 -25.03 -9.90
CA THR A 5 -7.80 -25.83 -8.77
C THR A 5 -8.42 -25.33 -7.46
N THR A 6 -8.50 -26.19 -6.44
CA THR A 6 -9.00 -25.78 -5.10
C THR A 6 -8.17 -24.62 -4.53
N ARG A 7 -6.86 -24.68 -4.69
CA ARG A 7 -5.93 -23.61 -4.29
C ARG A 7 -6.22 -22.28 -5.01
N ALA A 8 -6.55 -22.32 -6.31
CA ALA A 8 -6.93 -21.13 -7.06
C ALA A 8 -8.27 -20.54 -6.60
N TYR A 9 -9.23 -21.41 -6.28
CA TYR A 9 -10.51 -21.02 -5.72
C TYR A 9 -10.34 -20.33 -4.35
N ASP A 10 -9.57 -20.93 -3.44
CA ASP A 10 -9.29 -20.37 -2.12
C ASP A 10 -8.55 -19.03 -2.22
N ALA A 11 -7.62 -18.92 -3.17
CA ALA A 11 -6.89 -17.68 -3.42
C ALA A 11 -7.80 -16.53 -3.91
N LEU A 12 -8.76 -16.81 -4.79
CA LEU A 12 -9.76 -15.81 -5.22
C LEU A 12 -10.66 -15.36 -4.07
N TRP A 13 -10.99 -16.28 -3.17
CA TRP A 13 -11.81 -16.00 -1.98
C TRP A 13 -11.09 -15.10 -0.96
N ASP A 14 -9.80 -15.34 -0.74
CA ASP A 14 -8.97 -14.59 0.22
C ASP A 14 -8.35 -13.30 -0.36
N TYR A 15 -8.45 -13.07 -1.68
CA TYR A 15 -7.85 -11.89 -2.30
C TYR A 15 -8.58 -10.60 -1.93
N HIS A 16 -7.82 -9.59 -1.52
CA HIS A 16 -8.36 -8.26 -1.19
C HIS A 16 -8.59 -7.48 -2.49
N TRP A 17 -9.71 -7.76 -3.15
CA TRP A 17 -10.11 -7.15 -4.42
C TRP A 17 -10.00 -5.62 -4.36
N PRO A 18 -9.11 -5.00 -5.16
CA PRO A 18 -8.89 -3.54 -5.13
C PRO A 18 -10.04 -2.75 -5.78
N GLY A 19 -10.98 -3.42 -6.46
CA GLY A 19 -12.13 -2.80 -7.15
C GLY A 19 -13.05 -3.82 -7.84
N ASN A 20 -14.12 -3.29 -8.46
CA ASN A 20 -15.29 -3.96 -9.07
C ASN A 20 -15.02 -5.25 -9.89
N VAL A 21 -16.08 -6.02 -10.16
CA VAL A 21 -16.12 -7.29 -10.93
C VAL A 21 -15.34 -7.30 -12.26
N ARG A 22 -15.09 -6.13 -12.87
CA ARG A 22 -14.24 -6.01 -14.08
C ARG A 22 -12.80 -6.46 -13.85
N GLU A 23 -12.27 -6.28 -12.65
CA GLU A 23 -10.92 -6.74 -12.31
C GLU A 23 -10.85 -8.27 -12.25
N LEU A 24 -11.90 -8.93 -11.73
CA LEU A 24 -12.04 -10.38 -11.75
C LEU A 24 -12.15 -10.90 -13.19
N GLU A 25 -12.94 -10.24 -14.02
CA GLU A 25 -13.11 -10.60 -15.44
C GLU A 25 -11.77 -10.55 -16.19
N ASN A 26 -11.05 -9.42 -16.10
CA ASN A 26 -9.73 -9.25 -16.71
C ASN A 26 -8.72 -10.30 -16.20
N MET A 27 -8.77 -10.62 -14.90
CA MET A 27 -7.89 -11.62 -14.30
C MET A 27 -8.15 -13.02 -14.84
N VAL A 28 -9.43 -13.43 -14.87
CA VAL A 28 -9.83 -14.76 -15.36
C VAL A 28 -9.55 -14.89 -16.85
N GLU A 29 -9.78 -13.85 -17.65
CA GLU A 29 -9.47 -13.85 -19.08
C GLU A 29 -7.99 -14.13 -19.34
N ARG A 30 -7.09 -13.41 -18.66
CA ARG A 30 -5.64 -13.67 -18.77
C ARG A 30 -5.26 -15.06 -18.26
N ALA A 31 -5.87 -15.53 -17.19
CA ALA A 31 -5.59 -16.84 -16.63
C ALA A 31 -5.97 -17.98 -17.58
N VAL A 32 -7.07 -17.82 -18.33
CA VAL A 32 -7.48 -18.75 -19.38
C VAL A 32 -6.49 -18.76 -20.54
N ILE A 33 -5.97 -17.59 -20.94
CA ILE A 33 -4.95 -17.48 -22.00
C ILE A 33 -3.63 -18.15 -21.60
N LEU A 34 -3.28 -18.12 -20.32
CA LEU A 34 -2.03 -18.69 -19.78
C LEU A 34 -2.14 -20.17 -19.39
N ALA A 35 -3.35 -20.71 -19.25
CA ALA A 35 -3.55 -22.11 -18.94
C ALA A 35 -3.36 -22.95 -20.21
N ASP A 36 -2.75 -24.13 -20.06
CA ASP A 36 -2.65 -25.09 -21.16
C ASP A 36 -4.06 -25.52 -21.62
N ASP A 37 -4.19 -25.95 -22.89
CA ASP A 37 -5.48 -26.23 -23.57
C ASP A 37 -6.41 -27.21 -22.82
N ASP A 38 -5.86 -28.05 -21.93
CA ASP A 38 -6.59 -28.97 -21.03
C ASP A 38 -6.19 -28.86 -19.54
N GLY A 39 -5.42 -27.81 -19.19
CA GLY A 39 -4.89 -27.57 -17.85
C GLY A 39 -5.93 -26.97 -16.89
N LYS A 40 -5.77 -27.23 -15.59
CA LYS A 40 -6.53 -26.50 -14.56
C LYS A 40 -5.90 -25.13 -14.32
N ILE A 41 -6.74 -24.12 -14.13
CA ILE A 41 -6.29 -22.79 -13.73
C ILE A 41 -5.84 -22.84 -12.27
N ASP A 42 -4.53 -22.80 -12.08
CA ASP A 42 -3.86 -22.64 -10.78
C ASP A 42 -3.51 -21.15 -10.50
N VAL A 43 -3.17 -20.83 -9.25
CA VAL A 43 -2.87 -19.48 -8.73
C VAL A 43 -1.84 -18.74 -9.57
N GLN A 44 -0.85 -19.45 -10.12
CA GLN A 44 0.17 -18.82 -10.95
C GLN A 44 -0.39 -18.20 -12.25
N HIS A 45 -1.51 -18.72 -12.77
CA HIS A 45 -2.14 -18.18 -13.97
C HIS A 45 -3.02 -16.96 -13.61
N LEU A 46 -3.73 -17.02 -12.48
CA LEU A 46 -4.59 -15.92 -11.98
C LEU A 46 -3.77 -14.68 -11.57
N PHE A 47 -2.68 -14.85 -10.83
CA PHE A 47 -1.91 -13.75 -10.24
C PHE A 47 -0.62 -13.47 -11.02
N SER A 48 -0.70 -13.55 -12.35
CA SER A 48 0.40 -13.39 -13.29
C SER A 48 0.71 -11.92 -13.64
N GLY A 49 -0.22 -10.99 -13.36
CA GLY A 49 -0.17 -9.57 -13.73
C GLY A 49 0.49 -8.66 -12.70
N GLY A 50 1.22 -9.20 -11.72
CA GLY A 50 1.83 -8.44 -10.63
C GLY A 50 0.91 -8.22 -9.43
N GLU A 51 -0.21 -8.93 -9.37
CA GLU A 51 -1.08 -8.97 -8.20
C GLU A 51 -0.35 -9.55 -6.99
N GLN A 52 -0.34 -8.81 -5.88
CA GLN A 52 0.26 -9.29 -4.64
C GLN A 52 -0.73 -10.18 -3.92
N LEU A 53 -0.60 -11.50 -4.08
CA LEU A 53 -1.18 -12.41 -3.11
C LEU A 53 -0.56 -12.11 -1.75
N LYS A 54 -1.34 -11.51 -0.85
CA LYS A 54 -1.09 -11.66 0.58
C LYS A 54 -1.49 -13.09 0.95
N LEU A 55 -0.68 -14.06 0.54
CA LEU A 55 -0.79 -15.41 1.08
C LEU A 55 -0.73 -15.26 2.60
N ARG A 56 -1.71 -15.83 3.30
CA ARG A 56 -1.65 -15.98 4.75
C ARG A 56 -0.45 -16.85 5.06
N SER A 57 0.72 -16.23 5.18
CA SER A 57 1.88 -16.91 5.71
C SER A 57 1.51 -17.27 7.15
N LEU A 58 1.70 -18.53 7.52
CA LEU A 58 1.56 -18.98 8.89
C LEU A 58 2.96 -18.92 9.50
N SER A 59 3.10 -18.35 10.69
CA SER A 59 4.32 -18.46 11.49
C SER A 59 4.04 -19.37 12.69
N VAL A 60 5.10 -19.96 13.23
CA VAL A 60 5.02 -20.78 14.43
C VAL A 60 5.29 -19.87 15.63
N GLY A 61 4.31 -19.77 16.54
CA GLY A 61 4.42 -19.05 17.80
C GLY A 61 5.39 -19.72 18.76
N ALA A 62 5.73 -19.03 19.85
CA ALA A 62 6.74 -19.49 20.81
C ALA A 62 6.37 -20.82 21.48
N HIS A 63 5.09 -21.21 21.48
CA HIS A 63 4.61 -22.47 22.05
C HIS A 63 4.12 -23.47 21.00
N GLY A 64 4.50 -23.29 19.73
CA GLY A 64 4.20 -24.23 18.64
C GLY A 64 2.83 -24.04 17.99
N GLU A 65 2.08 -23.00 18.36
CA GLU A 65 0.83 -22.63 17.71
C GLU A 65 1.05 -22.03 16.31
N LEU A 66 0.18 -22.36 15.36
CA LEU A 66 0.15 -21.68 14.07
C LEU A 66 -0.53 -20.32 14.24
N VAL A 67 0.25 -19.24 14.16
CA VAL A 67 -0.26 -17.87 14.20
C VAL A 67 -0.31 -17.28 12.79
N PRO A 68 -1.36 -16.52 12.43
CA PRO A 68 -1.40 -15.79 11.17
C PRO A 68 -0.27 -14.76 11.11
N ARG A 69 0.67 -14.90 10.17
CA ARG A 69 1.72 -13.91 9.91
C ARG A 69 1.18 -12.60 9.31
N ALA A 70 -0.09 -12.59 8.91
CA ALA A 70 -0.78 -11.41 8.38
C ALA A 70 -0.86 -10.21 9.36
N GLY A 71 -0.54 -10.42 10.65
CA GLY A 71 -0.36 -9.35 11.63
C GLY A 71 0.95 -8.57 11.48
N GLU A 72 2.03 -9.18 10.96
CA GLU A 72 3.37 -8.57 11.03
C GLU A 72 3.51 -7.29 10.21
N ALA A 73 2.90 -7.18 9.03
CA ALA A 73 3.02 -5.96 8.21
C ALA A 73 2.24 -4.77 8.81
N SER A 74 1.04 -5.01 9.35
CA SER A 74 0.28 -3.99 10.07
C SER A 74 0.98 -3.60 11.36
N ASP A 75 1.49 -4.60 12.09
CA ASP A 75 2.21 -4.38 13.35
C ASP A 75 3.59 -3.77 13.15
N GLN A 76 4.24 -4.00 12.00
CA GLN A 76 5.50 -3.36 11.63
C GLN A 76 5.29 -1.89 11.27
N CYS A 77 4.24 -1.56 10.52
CA CYS A 77 3.88 -0.16 10.26
C CYS A 77 3.51 0.58 11.56
N LYS A 78 2.78 -0.07 12.48
CA LYS A 78 2.47 0.49 13.80
C LYS A 78 3.73 0.71 14.64
N ARG A 79 4.61 -0.29 14.74
CA ARG A 79 5.90 -0.18 15.44
C ARG A 79 6.79 0.92 14.86
N LEU A 80 6.82 1.06 13.54
CA LEU A 80 7.54 2.15 12.88
C LEU A 80 6.94 3.51 13.24
N ALA A 81 5.61 3.63 13.24
CA ALA A 81 4.93 4.85 13.65
C ALA A 81 5.23 5.21 15.12
N ASP A 82 5.26 4.23 16.02
CA ASP A 82 5.59 4.44 17.43
C ASP A 82 7.05 4.93 17.61
N ASP A 83 8.02 4.34 16.90
CA ASP A 83 9.42 4.81 16.92
C ASP A 83 9.54 6.24 16.38
N LEU A 84 8.83 6.55 15.29
CA LEU A 84 8.81 7.90 14.73
C LEU A 84 8.19 8.91 15.70
N LEU A 85 7.10 8.57 16.39
CA LEU A 85 6.47 9.44 17.39
C LEU A 85 7.39 9.68 18.61
N ALA A 86 8.21 8.70 18.98
CA ALA A 86 9.16 8.86 20.08
C ALA A 86 10.37 9.73 19.72
N ARG A 87 10.73 9.81 18.43
CA ARG A 87 11.97 10.45 17.96
C ARG A 87 11.76 11.78 17.26
N LEU A 88 10.63 11.96 16.60
CA LEU A 88 10.34 13.19 15.88
C LEU A 88 9.92 14.30 16.86
N PRO A 89 10.20 15.57 16.52
CA PRO A 89 9.68 16.70 17.27
C PRO A 89 8.14 16.76 17.17
N SER A 90 7.52 17.73 17.86
CA SER A 90 6.06 17.87 17.81
C SER A 90 5.57 18.04 16.36
N PHE A 91 4.32 17.64 16.08
CA PHE A 91 3.77 17.78 14.74
C PHE A 91 3.88 19.21 14.19
N GLU A 92 3.67 20.22 15.03
CA GLU A 92 3.83 21.63 14.67
C GLU A 92 5.28 21.98 14.26
N GLN A 93 6.27 21.42 14.95
CA GLN A 93 7.68 21.60 14.63
C GLN A 93 8.08 20.86 13.35
N ILE A 94 7.59 19.63 13.14
CA ILE A 94 7.78 18.91 11.88
C ILE A 94 7.19 19.71 10.72
N GLU A 95 5.97 20.22 10.89
CA GLU A 95 5.32 21.04 9.88
C GLU A 95 6.17 22.27 9.57
N SER A 96 6.66 22.99 10.59
CA SER A 96 7.57 24.12 10.40
C SER A 96 8.78 23.78 9.55
N LEU A 97 9.47 22.72 9.93
CA LEU A 97 10.68 22.28 9.27
C LEU A 97 10.42 21.91 7.80
N LEU A 98 9.31 21.20 7.53
CA LEU A 98 8.96 20.80 6.17
C LEU A 98 8.64 22.00 5.29
N PHE A 99 7.92 22.99 5.81
CA PHE A 99 7.61 24.23 5.09
C PHE A 99 8.86 25.04 4.78
N GLU A 100 9.75 25.22 5.77
CA GLU A 100 11.03 25.90 5.59
C GLU A 100 11.88 25.19 4.53
N ARG A 101 12.06 23.87 4.64
CA ARG A 101 12.85 23.11 3.66
C ARG A 101 12.25 23.09 2.26
N ALA A 102 10.93 23.06 2.14
CA ALA A 102 10.26 23.14 0.84
C ALA A 102 10.46 24.52 0.19
N MET A 103 10.44 25.59 0.98
CA MET A 103 10.69 26.95 0.50
C MET A 103 12.15 27.17 0.11
N GLU A 104 13.10 26.68 0.91
CA GLU A 104 14.54 26.70 0.57
C GLU A 104 14.83 25.97 -0.74
N ARG A 105 14.32 24.73 -0.89
CA ARG A 105 14.54 23.92 -2.10
C ARG A 105 13.86 24.49 -3.34
N SER A 106 12.84 25.32 -3.14
CA SER A 106 12.08 25.94 -4.22
C SER A 106 12.52 27.38 -4.51
N ASP A 107 13.58 27.85 -3.85
CA ASP A 107 14.09 29.24 -3.97
C ASP A 107 12.97 30.28 -3.79
N GLY A 108 12.13 30.08 -2.76
CA GLY A 108 11.00 30.95 -2.46
C GLY A 108 9.76 30.76 -3.36
N ASN A 109 9.79 29.86 -4.36
CA ASN A 109 8.64 29.60 -5.23
C ASN A 109 7.55 28.79 -4.51
N ILE A 110 6.51 29.48 -4.06
CA ILE A 110 5.36 28.92 -3.33
C ILE A 110 4.68 27.79 -4.11
N SER A 111 4.51 27.93 -5.43
CA SER A 111 3.87 26.90 -6.26
C SER A 111 4.73 25.64 -6.39
N ALA A 112 6.07 25.79 -6.41
CA ALA A 112 6.98 24.65 -6.40
C ALA A 112 7.05 23.99 -5.01
N ALA A 113 7.11 24.77 -3.94
CA ALA A 113 7.08 24.27 -2.56
C ALA A 113 5.78 23.51 -2.26
N ALA A 114 4.63 24.04 -2.71
CA ALA A 114 3.33 23.37 -2.58
C ALA A 114 3.30 22.01 -3.28
N ARG A 115 3.92 21.88 -4.45
CA ARG A 115 4.06 20.59 -5.15
C ARG A 115 4.91 19.60 -4.36
N LEU A 116 6.02 20.04 -3.76
CA LEU A 116 6.88 19.20 -2.91
C LEU A 116 6.13 18.69 -1.66
N LEU A 117 5.34 19.57 -1.03
CA LEU A 117 4.53 19.25 0.14
C LEU A 117 3.23 18.51 -0.19
N ARG A 118 2.89 18.35 -1.48
CA ARG A 118 1.62 17.80 -1.97
C ARG A 118 0.39 18.54 -1.46
N LEU A 119 0.51 19.86 -1.31
CA LEU A 119 -0.57 20.75 -0.88
C LEU A 119 -1.01 21.67 -2.02
N ARG A 120 -2.20 22.27 -1.88
CA ARG A 120 -2.61 23.36 -2.77
C ARG A 120 -1.87 24.63 -2.38
N ARG A 121 -1.51 25.46 -3.36
CA ARG A 121 -0.79 26.74 -3.16
C ARG A 121 -1.42 27.60 -2.05
N GLY A 122 -2.75 27.77 -2.05
CA GLY A 122 -3.43 28.60 -1.05
C GLY A 122 -3.31 28.07 0.39
N GLN A 123 -3.15 26.76 0.59
CA GLN A 123 -2.90 26.18 1.91
C GLN A 123 -1.51 26.56 2.41
N VAL A 124 -0.53 26.61 1.51
CA VAL A 124 0.84 27.02 1.84
C VAL A 124 0.90 28.51 2.17
N GLU A 125 0.26 29.36 1.37
CA GLU A 125 0.19 30.81 1.63
C GLU A 125 -0.47 31.14 2.96
N TYR A 126 -1.58 30.46 3.29
CA TYR A 126 -2.26 30.66 4.57
C TYR A 126 -1.37 30.31 5.77
N ARG A 127 -0.64 29.18 5.67
CA ARG A 127 0.24 28.71 6.75
C ARG A 127 1.48 29.59 6.92
N LEU A 128 2.03 30.14 5.84
CA LEU A 128 3.13 31.12 5.89
C LEU A 128 2.69 32.42 6.56
N LYS A 129 1.55 32.99 6.15
CA LYS A 129 1.01 34.23 6.75
C LYS A 129 0.74 34.09 8.25
N LYS A 130 0.22 32.93 8.68
CA LYS A 130 -0.05 32.65 10.09
C LYS A 130 1.23 32.59 10.94
N ARG A 131 2.40 32.34 10.34
CA ARG A 131 3.70 32.27 11.02
C ARG A 131 4.42 33.61 11.09
N GLU A 132 4.10 34.53 10.18
CA GLU A 132 4.64 35.89 10.14
C GLU A 132 3.90 36.87 11.08
N SER A 133 2.76 36.45 11.68
CA SER A 133 1.97 37.21 12.67
C SER A 133 2.20 36.68 14.07
#